data_AF-F8P7Z4-F1
#
_entry.id   AF-F8P7Z4-F1
#
_cell.length_a   1.000
_cell.length_b   1.000
_cell.length_c   1.000
_cell.angle_alpha   90.00
_cell.angle_beta   90.00
_cell.angle_gamma   90.00
#
_symmetry.space_group_name_H-M   'P 1'
#
loop_
_entity.id
_entity.type
_entity.pdbx_description
1 polymer ?
#
loop_
_entity_poly.entity_id
_entity_poly.type
_entity_poly.pdbx_seq_one_letter_code
_entity_poly.pdbx_strand_id
1 'polypeptide(L)'
;MQIAKNVIIFGETGAGKSSLINLIAGERVAETSSKAVGCTFDSQCYKVKVNQGEYFIWDTAGLNEGIHGTVPGPAALASMKKLLRTLADGEGVSLLVYCFRGPRVRSVLLKNYKLFYSAICRKKVPIVAVVTGLENESDMDRWWTENQMVFRKNRMFFHDHACVTTLGDGNITSDAFKTRYNDSQTKAQVLIQSSCRSKPWKLSSKNWIEATLGDVRSMILSNVIACDITHD
;
A
#
# COMPACT_ATOMS: atom_id res chain seq x y z
N MET A 1 -12.42 17.33 18.91
CA MET A 1 -11.87 17.20 17.54
C MET A 1 -11.62 15.73 17.27
N GLN A 2 -12.19 15.19 16.18
CA GLN A 2 -11.81 13.87 15.68
C GLN A 2 -10.43 14.00 15.04
N ILE A 3 -9.48 13.18 15.47
CA ILE A 3 -8.11 13.18 14.93
C ILE A 3 -8.15 12.58 13.52
N ALA A 4 -7.50 13.25 12.55
CA ALA A 4 -7.42 12.80 11.18
C ALA A 4 -6.64 11.49 11.08
N LYS A 5 -7.25 10.45 10.50
CA LYS A 5 -6.62 9.14 10.33
C LYS A 5 -5.93 9.04 8.98
N ASN A 6 -4.64 9.34 8.94
CA ASN A 6 -3.83 9.14 7.73
C ASN A 6 -3.55 7.64 7.52
N VAL A 7 -3.98 7.11 6.38
CA VAL A 7 -3.76 5.74 5.93
C VAL A 7 -2.91 5.78 4.68
N ILE A 8 -1.81 5.02 4.63
CA ILE A 8 -0.96 4.96 3.42
C ILE A 8 -1.23 3.63 2.72
N ILE A 9 -1.69 3.69 1.47
CA ILE A 9 -1.84 2.52 0.61
C ILE A 9 -0.65 2.46 -0.35
N PHE A 10 0.12 1.37 -0.26
CA PHE A 10 1.31 1.17 -1.07
C PHE A 10 1.37 -0.23 -1.68
N GLY A 11 2.24 -0.41 -2.68
CA GLY A 11 2.43 -1.65 -3.42
C GLY A 11 2.76 -1.44 -4.90
N GLU A 12 2.94 -2.54 -5.63
CA GLU A 12 3.33 -2.52 -7.05
C GLU A 12 2.32 -1.81 -7.95
N THR A 13 2.78 -1.36 -9.11
CA THR A 13 1.93 -0.92 -10.22
C THR A 13 0.96 -2.03 -10.62
N GLY A 14 -0.27 -1.66 -10.92
CA GLY A 14 -1.30 -2.63 -11.29
C GLY A 14 -1.76 -3.54 -10.15
N ALA A 15 -1.32 -3.30 -8.90
CA ALA A 15 -1.84 -4.00 -7.72
C ALA A 15 -3.31 -3.66 -7.39
N GLY A 16 -3.89 -2.64 -8.04
CA GLY A 16 -5.26 -2.20 -7.79
C GLY A 16 -5.41 -1.22 -6.63
N LYS A 17 -4.38 -0.45 -6.27
CA LYS A 17 -4.42 0.55 -5.18
C LYS A 17 -5.52 1.59 -5.35
N SER A 18 -5.58 2.26 -6.50
CA SER A 18 -6.61 3.27 -6.78
C SER A 18 -8.01 2.66 -6.86
N SER A 19 -8.12 1.43 -7.38
CA SER A 19 -9.39 0.67 -7.36
C SER A 19 -9.79 0.27 -5.93
N LEU A 20 -8.84 -0.08 -5.07
CA LEU A 20 -9.07 -0.33 -3.65
C LEU A 20 -9.54 0.93 -2.93
N ILE A 21 -9.01 2.11 -3.27
CA ILE A 21 -9.48 3.40 -2.73
C ILE A 21 -10.95 3.62 -3.08
N ASN A 22 -11.32 3.41 -4.36
CA ASN A 22 -12.73 3.49 -4.79
C ASN A 22 -13.61 2.46 -4.08
N LEU A 23 -13.12 1.24 -3.90
CA LEU A 23 -13.80 0.19 -3.15
C LEU A 23 -14.08 0.63 -1.71
N ILE A 24 -13.06 1.16 -1.01
CA ILE A 24 -13.20 1.64 0.37
C ILE A 24 -14.16 2.82 0.44
N ALA A 25 -14.07 3.76 -0.51
CA ALA A 25 -14.95 4.93 -0.57
C ALA A 25 -16.40 4.58 -0.90
N GLY A 26 -16.64 3.49 -1.63
CA GLY A 26 -17.94 3.14 -2.17
C GLY A 26 -18.36 3.96 -3.37
N GLU A 27 -17.46 4.79 -3.88
CA GLU A 27 -17.67 5.66 -5.04
C GLU A 27 -16.33 5.89 -5.76
N ARG A 28 -16.41 6.42 -6.98
CA ARG A 28 -15.24 6.64 -7.82
C ARG A 28 -14.57 7.99 -7.51
N VAL A 29 -13.65 7.98 -6.55
CA VAL A 29 -12.86 9.16 -6.13
C VAL A 29 -11.45 9.20 -6.71
N ALA A 30 -10.87 8.04 -7.01
CA ALA A 30 -9.53 7.88 -7.56
C ALA A 30 -9.60 7.48 -9.03
N GLU A 31 -8.75 8.11 -9.86
CA GLU A 31 -8.65 7.76 -11.27
C GLU A 31 -7.97 6.41 -11.46
N THR A 32 -8.70 5.46 -12.02
CA THR A 32 -8.17 4.15 -12.42
C THR A 32 -7.80 4.20 -13.90
N SER A 33 -6.54 4.51 -14.22
CA SER A 33 -6.05 4.42 -15.60
C SER A 33 -5.50 3.04 -15.89
N SER A 34 -5.91 2.44 -17.02
CA SER A 34 -5.28 1.24 -17.60
C SER A 34 -4.07 1.57 -18.49
N LYS A 35 -3.74 2.87 -18.66
CA LYS A 35 -2.65 3.31 -19.53
C LYS A 35 -1.30 3.11 -18.85
N ALA A 36 -0.36 2.52 -19.58
CA ALA A 36 1.04 2.28 -19.18
C ALA A 36 1.89 3.55 -18.99
N VAL A 37 1.29 4.74 -18.88
CA VAL A 37 2.02 6.00 -18.69
C VAL A 37 2.24 6.21 -17.19
N GLY A 38 3.15 5.40 -16.63
CA GLY A 38 3.69 5.57 -15.29
C GLY A 38 4.60 6.79 -15.24
N CYS A 39 4.04 7.98 -14.98
CA CYS A 39 4.83 9.21 -14.88
C CYS A 39 4.49 10.08 -13.66
N THR A 40 3.45 9.75 -12.88
CA THR A 40 3.10 10.54 -11.70
C THR A 40 3.80 9.96 -10.47
N PHE A 41 5.03 10.41 -10.21
CA PHE A 41 5.81 10.01 -9.03
C PHE A 41 5.20 10.46 -7.69
N ASP A 42 4.20 11.35 -7.73
CA ASP A 42 3.61 11.98 -6.56
C ASP A 42 2.50 11.16 -5.91
N SER A 43 2.49 11.17 -4.58
CA SER A 43 1.40 10.63 -3.78
C SER A 43 0.16 11.52 -3.85
N GLN A 44 -1.02 10.93 -3.99
CA GLN A 44 -2.31 11.65 -3.95
C GLN A 44 -3.06 11.33 -2.65
N CYS A 45 -3.79 12.31 -2.11
CA CYS A 45 -4.56 12.16 -0.88
C CYS A 45 -6.06 12.24 -1.18
N TYR A 46 -6.80 11.25 -0.70
CA TYR A 46 -8.25 11.17 -0.82
C TYR A 46 -8.88 11.20 0.56
N LYS A 47 -9.84 12.10 0.75
CA LYS A 47 -10.66 12.15 1.96
C LYS A 47 -11.81 11.17 1.80
N VAL A 48 -11.83 10.13 2.64
CA VAL A 48 -12.81 9.04 2.57
C VAL A 48 -13.55 8.93 3.90
N LYS A 49 -14.87 8.80 3.83
CA LYS A 49 -15.71 8.54 5.00
C LYS A 49 -16.09 7.06 5.03
N VAL A 50 -15.77 6.38 6.12
CA VAL A 50 -16.19 5.00 6.39
C VAL A 50 -16.95 5.02 7.70
N ASN A 51 -18.25 4.70 7.65
CA ASN A 51 -19.17 4.86 8.78
C ASN A 51 -19.08 6.30 9.35
N GLN A 52 -18.79 6.44 10.65
CA GLN A 52 -18.60 7.72 11.33
C GLN A 52 -17.11 8.17 11.36
N GLY A 53 -16.22 7.43 10.70
CA GLY A 53 -14.79 7.72 10.65
C GLY A 53 -14.40 8.49 9.41
N GLU A 54 -13.57 9.53 9.58
CA GLU A 54 -12.92 10.24 8.49
C GLU A 54 -11.47 9.79 8.34
N TYR A 55 -11.10 9.43 7.10
CA TYR A 55 -9.79 8.89 6.75
C TYR A 55 -9.18 9.73 5.62
N PHE A 56 -7.87 9.93 5.69
CA PHE A 56 -7.07 10.55 4.63
C PHE A 56 -6.19 9.46 4.04
N ILE A 57 -6.59 8.95 2.87
CA ILE A 57 -5.96 7.82 2.22
C ILE A 57 -4.94 8.34 1.21
N TRP A 58 -3.68 8.01 1.43
CA TRP A 58 -2.55 8.38 0.59
C TRP A 58 -2.22 7.24 -0.38
N ASP A 59 -2.46 7.44 -1.67
CA ASP A 59 -2.03 6.52 -2.74
C ASP A 59 -0.57 6.79 -3.09
N THR A 60 0.26 5.75 -3.10
CA THR A 60 1.70 5.85 -3.41
C THR A 60 2.07 5.18 -4.73
N ALA A 61 1.14 5.06 -5.69
CA ALA A 61 1.38 4.43 -7.00
C ALA A 61 2.69 4.83 -7.67
N GLY A 62 3.02 6.13 -7.69
CA GLY A 62 4.26 6.64 -8.29
C GLY A 62 5.56 6.31 -7.57
N LEU A 63 5.50 6.05 -6.25
CA LEU A 63 6.71 5.91 -5.43
C LEU A 63 7.36 4.53 -5.59
N ASN A 64 6.54 3.50 -5.85
CA ASN A 64 7.02 2.12 -5.93
C ASN A 64 7.72 1.80 -7.27
N GLU A 65 7.32 2.47 -8.35
CA GLU A 65 7.89 2.35 -9.69
C GLU A 65 9.32 2.90 -9.74
N GLY A 66 9.52 4.10 -9.18
CA GLY A 66 10.81 4.78 -9.21
C GLY A 66 11.89 4.16 -8.32
N ILE A 67 11.52 3.45 -7.24
CA ILE A 67 12.50 2.86 -6.31
C ILE A 67 12.94 1.44 -6.74
N HIS A 68 12.10 0.72 -7.49
CA HIS A 68 12.36 -0.66 -7.91
C HIS A 68 12.64 -0.86 -9.41
N GLY A 69 12.44 0.16 -10.25
CA GLY A 69 12.80 0.15 -11.67
C GLY A 69 14.26 0.51 -11.96
N THR A 70 14.61 0.55 -13.25
CA THR A 70 15.92 0.95 -13.80
C THR A 70 16.19 2.45 -13.78
N VAL A 71 15.29 3.26 -13.21
CA VAL A 71 15.46 4.71 -13.09
C VAL A 71 15.88 5.06 -11.67
N PRO A 72 17.18 5.14 -11.35
CA PRO A 72 17.61 5.94 -10.24
C PRO A 72 17.68 7.39 -10.70
N GLY A 73 17.05 8.27 -9.95
CA GLY A 73 17.36 9.67 -10.09
C GLY A 73 16.65 10.54 -9.08
N PRO A 74 16.88 11.85 -9.12
CA PRO A 74 16.37 12.80 -8.15
C PRO A 74 14.83 12.84 -8.01
N ALA A 75 14.06 12.49 -9.05
CA ALA A 75 12.60 12.62 -9.06
C ALA A 75 11.90 11.67 -8.07
N ALA A 76 12.22 10.37 -8.08
CA ALA A 76 11.66 9.42 -7.13
C ALA A 76 12.03 9.77 -5.68
N LEU A 77 13.28 10.21 -5.46
CA LEU A 77 13.74 10.69 -4.16
C LEU A 77 13.02 11.97 -3.73
N ALA A 78 12.74 12.89 -4.66
CA ALA A 78 12.02 14.13 -4.42
C ALA A 78 10.56 13.88 -4.07
N SER A 79 9.86 13.01 -4.81
CA SER A 79 8.48 12.63 -4.48
C SER A 79 8.41 11.84 -3.16
N MET A 80 9.40 10.99 -2.87
CA MET A 80 9.52 10.37 -1.55
C MET A 80 9.68 11.44 -0.48
N LYS A 81 10.63 12.38 -0.65
CA LYS A 81 10.87 13.47 0.30
C LYS A 81 9.62 14.34 0.50
N LYS A 82 8.84 14.57 -0.57
CA LYS A 82 7.55 15.27 -0.51
C LYS A 82 6.55 14.50 0.35
N LEU A 83 6.37 13.20 0.11
CA LEU A 83 5.52 12.35 0.96
C LEU A 83 5.99 12.38 2.42
N LEU A 84 7.29 12.16 2.69
CA LEU A 84 7.84 12.17 4.05
C LEU A 84 7.59 13.50 4.78
N ARG A 85 7.75 14.64 4.09
CA ARG A 85 7.44 15.98 4.64
C ARG A 85 5.96 16.12 4.96
N THR A 86 5.08 15.77 4.02
CA THR A 86 3.64 15.87 4.23
C THR A 86 3.17 15.04 5.42
N LEU A 87 3.72 13.83 5.59
CA LEU A 87 3.41 12.98 6.74
C LEU A 87 3.99 13.55 8.05
N ALA A 88 5.15 14.22 7.99
CA ALA A 88 5.83 14.79 9.16
C ALA A 88 5.22 16.10 9.64
N ASP A 89 4.79 16.95 8.72
CA ASP A 89 4.12 18.21 9.02
C ASP A 89 2.64 17.98 9.37
N GLY A 90 2.08 16.82 8.99
CA GLY A 90 0.69 16.43 9.26
C GLY A 90 0.46 15.80 10.64
N GLU A 91 -0.71 15.17 10.80
CA GLU A 91 -1.11 14.54 12.06
C GLU A 91 -0.40 13.20 12.36
N GLY A 92 0.52 12.75 11.50
CA GLY A 92 1.22 11.47 11.60
C GLY A 92 0.46 10.32 10.93
N VAL A 93 1.03 9.11 10.96
CA VAL A 93 0.49 7.94 10.23
C VAL A 93 -0.28 7.01 11.18
N SER A 94 -1.48 6.61 10.78
CA SER A 94 -2.37 5.75 11.58
C SER A 94 -2.34 4.28 11.16
N LEU A 95 -2.15 4.01 9.87
CA LEU A 95 -2.16 2.67 9.29
C LEU A 95 -1.35 2.62 7.99
N LEU A 96 -0.65 1.50 7.80
CA LEU A 96 -0.10 1.09 6.51
C LEU A 96 -0.98 -0.01 5.91
N VAL A 97 -1.40 0.15 4.66
CA VAL A 97 -2.12 -0.86 3.90
C VAL A 97 -1.24 -1.30 2.74
N TYR A 98 -0.74 -2.52 2.82
CA TYR A 98 0.01 -3.10 1.72
C TYR A 98 -0.95 -3.81 0.76
N CYS A 99 -1.27 -3.15 -0.35
CA CYS A 99 -2.04 -3.72 -1.46
C CYS A 99 -1.13 -4.41 -2.48
N PHE A 100 -1.38 -5.68 -2.77
CA PHE A 100 -0.66 -6.44 -3.80
C PHE A 100 -1.58 -7.44 -4.49
N ARG A 101 -1.23 -7.80 -5.73
CA ARG A 101 -2.00 -8.75 -6.53
C ARG A 101 -1.53 -10.17 -6.29
N GLY A 102 -2.44 -11.08 -5.95
CA GLY A 102 -2.19 -12.52 -5.91
C GLY A 102 -2.07 -13.14 -7.32
N PRO A 103 -1.81 -14.47 -7.42
CA PRO A 103 -1.48 -15.38 -6.34
C PRO A 103 0.04 -15.48 -6.09
N ARG A 104 0.88 -14.76 -6.85
CA ARG A 104 2.33 -14.95 -6.81
C ARG A 104 2.99 -14.02 -5.78
N VAL A 105 3.69 -14.60 -4.82
CA VAL A 105 4.57 -13.84 -3.92
C VAL A 105 5.89 -13.55 -4.64
N ARG A 106 6.19 -12.27 -4.89
CA ARG A 106 7.40 -11.83 -5.59
C ARG A 106 8.42 -11.23 -4.62
N SER A 107 9.70 -11.24 -4.98
CA SER A 107 10.79 -10.65 -4.17
C SER A 107 10.63 -9.14 -3.94
N VAL A 108 10.01 -8.44 -4.91
CA VAL A 108 9.64 -7.02 -4.77
C VAL A 108 8.67 -6.79 -3.61
N LEU A 109 7.87 -7.78 -3.20
CA LEU A 109 6.99 -7.62 -2.05
C LEU A 109 7.78 -7.37 -0.76
N LEU A 110 8.83 -8.15 -0.57
CA LEU A 110 9.71 -8.00 0.58
C LEU A 110 10.43 -6.65 0.57
N LYS A 111 10.84 -6.18 -0.61
CA LYS A 111 11.52 -4.88 -0.75
C LYS A 111 10.58 -3.73 -0.36
N ASN A 112 9.37 -3.70 -0.91
CA ASN A 112 8.34 -2.70 -0.57
C ASN A 112 7.98 -2.75 0.92
N TYR A 113 7.81 -3.95 1.47
CA TYR A 113 7.52 -4.13 2.89
C TYR A 113 8.62 -3.52 3.76
N LYS A 114 9.89 -3.83 3.49
CA LYS A 114 11.02 -3.25 4.24
C LYS A 114 11.07 -1.73 4.09
N LEU A 115 10.83 -1.20 2.89
CA LEU A 115 10.82 0.24 2.63
C LEU A 115 9.77 0.97 3.48
N PHE A 116 8.50 0.61 3.36
CA PHE A 116 7.42 1.35 4.02
C PHE A 116 7.33 1.03 5.51
N TYR A 117 7.37 -0.26 5.87
CA TYR A 117 7.18 -0.67 7.26
C TYR A 117 8.43 -0.40 8.10
N SER A 118 9.62 -0.74 7.61
CA SER A 118 10.85 -0.64 8.40
C SER A 118 11.57 0.69 8.26
N ALA A 119 11.84 1.15 7.03
CA ALA A 119 12.62 2.37 6.81
C ALA A 119 11.79 3.64 7.06
N ILE A 120 10.63 3.76 6.42
CA ILE A 120 9.76 4.94 6.57
C ILE A 120 9.08 4.92 7.93
N CYS A 121 8.30 3.89 8.22
CA CYS A 121 7.46 3.87 9.43
C CYS A 121 8.12 3.33 10.70
N ARG A 122 9.40 2.96 10.64
CA ARG A 122 10.21 2.50 11.80
C ARG A 122 9.53 1.39 12.61
N LYS A 123 8.69 0.58 11.96
CA LYS A 123 7.85 -0.46 12.57
C LYS A 123 6.93 0.07 13.69
N LYS A 124 6.59 1.37 13.67
CA LYS A 124 5.76 2.04 14.68
C LYS A 124 4.29 2.16 14.30
N VAL A 125 3.91 1.74 13.10
CA VAL A 125 2.54 1.82 12.57
C VAL A 125 2.08 0.40 12.25
N PRO A 126 0.83 0.01 12.56
CA PRO A 126 0.29 -1.28 12.11
C PRO A 126 0.33 -1.34 10.59
N ILE A 127 0.58 -2.54 10.08
CA ILE A 127 0.57 -2.83 8.64
C ILE A 127 -0.40 -3.97 8.37
N VAL A 128 -1.35 -3.77 7.45
CA VAL A 128 -2.29 -4.80 7.01
C VAL A 128 -2.02 -5.18 5.56
N ALA A 129 -2.40 -6.39 5.17
CA ALA A 129 -2.33 -6.85 3.79
C ALA A 129 -3.69 -6.71 3.10
N VAL A 130 -3.71 -6.24 1.87
CA VAL A 130 -4.90 -6.34 1.00
C VAL A 130 -4.49 -7.06 -0.28
N VAL A 131 -5.10 -8.22 -0.51
CA VAL A 131 -4.79 -9.09 -1.65
C VAL A 131 -5.89 -8.93 -2.69
N THR A 132 -5.51 -8.44 -3.88
CA THR A 132 -6.40 -8.26 -5.03
C THR A 132 -6.13 -9.33 -6.08
N GLY A 133 -6.96 -9.44 -7.12
CA GLY A 133 -6.68 -10.34 -8.24
C GLY A 133 -7.03 -11.80 -7.98
N LEU A 134 -7.88 -12.07 -6.99
CA LEU A 134 -8.33 -13.42 -6.58
C LEU A 134 -9.74 -13.73 -7.10
N GLU A 135 -10.25 -13.00 -8.08
CA GLU A 135 -11.65 -13.04 -8.50
C GLU A 135 -12.07 -14.39 -9.10
N ASN A 136 -11.10 -15.14 -9.60
CA ASN A 136 -11.27 -16.48 -10.16
C ASN A 136 -11.21 -17.59 -9.09
N GLU A 137 -10.87 -17.26 -7.84
CA GLU A 137 -10.87 -18.23 -6.74
C GLU A 137 -12.31 -18.51 -6.27
N SER A 138 -12.56 -19.76 -5.90
CA SER A 138 -13.86 -20.16 -5.32
C SER A 138 -14.08 -19.48 -3.97
N ASP A 139 -13.03 -19.40 -3.16
CA ASP A 139 -12.94 -18.69 -1.89
C ASP A 139 -11.67 -17.82 -1.89
N MET A 140 -11.84 -16.50 -1.87
CA MET A 140 -10.72 -15.55 -1.89
C MET A 140 -9.92 -15.58 -0.58
N ASP A 141 -10.54 -15.83 0.57
CA ASP A 141 -9.86 -15.80 1.88
C ASP A 141 -9.00 -17.05 2.09
N ARG A 142 -9.41 -18.17 1.49
CA ARG A 142 -8.62 -19.42 1.48
C ARG A 142 -7.20 -19.20 0.96
N TRP A 143 -7.02 -18.33 -0.05
CA TRP A 143 -5.70 -18.00 -0.57
C TRP A 143 -4.75 -17.50 0.52
N TRP A 144 -5.22 -16.63 1.42
CA TRP A 144 -4.38 -16.14 2.51
C TRP A 144 -3.99 -17.28 3.46
N THR A 145 -4.96 -18.12 3.84
CA THR A 145 -4.73 -19.25 4.76
C THR A 145 -3.63 -20.18 4.25
N GLU A 146 -3.63 -20.45 2.94
CA GLU A 146 -2.64 -21.33 2.30
C GLU A 146 -1.26 -20.66 2.12
N ASN A 147 -1.21 -19.33 1.95
CA ASN A 147 0.01 -18.62 1.57
C ASN A 147 0.67 -17.80 2.69
N GLN A 148 -0.02 -17.54 3.81
CA GLN A 148 0.48 -16.67 4.89
C GLN A 148 1.84 -17.09 5.46
N MET A 149 2.12 -18.40 5.46
CA MET A 149 3.40 -18.93 5.94
C MET A 149 4.59 -18.49 5.10
N VAL A 150 4.39 -18.19 3.82
CA VAL A 150 5.46 -17.65 2.96
C VAL A 150 5.89 -16.26 3.44
N PHE A 151 4.94 -15.39 3.82
CA PHE A 151 5.24 -14.07 4.37
C PHE A 151 5.99 -14.17 5.70
N ARG A 152 5.54 -15.05 6.59
CA ARG A 152 6.21 -15.28 7.89
C ARG A 152 7.64 -15.80 7.73
N LYS A 153 7.87 -16.76 6.81
CA LYS A 153 9.22 -17.24 6.46
C LYS A 153 10.13 -16.12 5.97
N ASN A 154 9.56 -15.14 5.26
CA ASN A 154 10.27 -13.93 4.81
C ASN A 154 10.30 -12.80 5.85
N ARG A 155 9.90 -13.06 7.11
CA ARG A 155 9.84 -12.06 8.20
C ARG A 155 8.92 -10.88 7.90
N MET A 156 7.89 -11.09 7.09
CA MET A 156 6.80 -10.15 6.90
C MET A 156 5.66 -10.52 7.84
N PHE A 157 5.34 -9.60 8.75
CA PHE A 157 4.26 -9.75 9.72
C PHE A 157 3.22 -8.68 9.47
N PHE A 158 1.98 -9.10 9.26
CA PHE A 158 0.84 -8.24 9.07
C PHE A 158 -0.03 -8.30 10.32
N HIS A 159 -0.57 -7.15 10.71
CA HIS A 159 -1.51 -7.03 11.81
C HIS A 159 -2.81 -7.76 11.50
N ASP A 160 -3.29 -7.61 10.25
CA ASP A 160 -4.46 -8.27 9.71
C ASP A 160 -4.44 -8.24 8.17
N HIS A 161 -5.46 -8.79 7.51
CA HIS A 161 -5.54 -8.94 6.07
C HIS A 161 -6.97 -8.88 5.53
N ALA A 162 -7.12 -8.61 4.23
CA ALA A 162 -8.34 -8.87 3.49
C ALA A 162 -8.04 -9.35 2.07
N CYS A 163 -8.74 -10.39 1.63
CA CYS A 163 -8.76 -10.82 0.23
C CYS A 163 -10.01 -10.23 -0.44
N VAL A 164 -9.79 -9.41 -1.47
CA VAL A 164 -10.83 -8.56 -2.06
C VAL A 164 -10.80 -8.62 -3.59
N THR A 165 -11.96 -8.39 -4.21
CA THR A 165 -12.04 -7.97 -5.61
C THR A 165 -12.13 -6.46 -5.70
N THR A 166 -11.47 -5.89 -6.71
CA THR A 166 -11.61 -4.47 -7.07
C THR A 166 -12.17 -4.29 -8.49
N LEU A 167 -12.65 -5.36 -9.11
CA LEU A 167 -13.31 -5.29 -10.41
C LEU A 167 -14.74 -4.78 -10.19
N GLY A 168 -14.99 -3.50 -10.50
CA GLY A 168 -16.30 -2.84 -10.32
C GLY A 168 -16.96 -2.42 -11.64
N ASP A 169 -18.27 -2.66 -11.71
CA ASP A 169 -19.38 -2.16 -12.57
C ASP A 169 -19.21 -1.90 -14.08
N GLY A 170 -18.05 -2.15 -14.69
CA GLY A 170 -17.90 -2.00 -16.15
C GLY A 170 -18.51 -3.13 -16.98
N ASN A 171 -18.70 -4.33 -16.40
CA ASN A 171 -19.09 -5.56 -17.13
C ASN A 171 -19.83 -6.59 -16.25
N ILE A 172 -20.40 -6.18 -15.10
CA ILE A 172 -20.91 -7.13 -14.10
C ILE A 172 -22.38 -7.44 -14.34
N THR A 173 -22.67 -8.60 -14.91
CA THR A 173 -24.03 -9.06 -15.22
C THR A 173 -24.62 -10.03 -14.19
N SER A 174 -23.81 -10.60 -13.28
CA SER A 174 -24.29 -11.60 -12.31
C SER A 174 -24.36 -11.08 -10.86
N ASP A 175 -25.40 -11.48 -10.14
CA ASP A 175 -25.59 -11.17 -8.71
C ASP A 175 -24.48 -11.70 -7.81
N ALA A 176 -23.83 -12.80 -8.20
CA ALA A 176 -22.69 -13.38 -7.47
C ALA A 176 -21.50 -12.42 -7.43
N PHE A 177 -21.17 -11.76 -8.55
CA PHE A 177 -20.08 -10.78 -8.61
C PHE A 177 -20.40 -9.50 -7.82
N LYS A 178 -21.66 -9.02 -7.87
CA LYS A 178 -22.10 -7.88 -7.05
C LYS A 178 -21.97 -8.18 -5.56
N THR A 179 -22.39 -9.38 -5.14
CA THR A 179 -22.24 -9.84 -3.76
C THR A 179 -20.77 -9.87 -3.36
N ARG A 180 -19.90 -10.48 -4.17
CA ARG A 180 -18.44 -10.50 -3.92
C ARG A 180 -17.83 -9.09 -3.81
N TYR A 181 -18.27 -8.14 -4.62
CA TYR A 181 -17.80 -6.75 -4.56
C TYR A 181 -18.26 -6.06 -3.27
N ASN A 182 -19.53 -6.21 -2.88
CA ASN A 182 -20.07 -5.64 -1.64
C ASN A 182 -19.40 -6.26 -0.39
N ASP A 183 -19.14 -7.57 -0.41
CA ASP A 183 -18.38 -8.25 0.64
C ASP A 183 -16.95 -7.71 0.72
N SER A 184 -16.31 -7.49 -0.44
CA SER A 184 -14.97 -6.92 -0.54
C SER A 184 -14.91 -5.50 0.01
N GLN A 185 -15.92 -4.68 -0.29
CA GLN A 185 -16.06 -3.33 0.26
C GLN A 185 -16.15 -3.37 1.78
N THR A 186 -17.05 -4.20 2.30
CA THR A 186 -17.27 -4.36 3.75
C THR A 186 -15.97 -4.81 4.44
N LYS A 187 -15.29 -5.84 3.90
CA LYS A 187 -14.02 -6.33 4.41
C LYS A 187 -12.95 -5.23 4.45
N ALA A 188 -12.78 -4.48 3.36
CA ALA A 188 -11.77 -3.42 3.29
C ALA A 188 -12.05 -2.28 4.30
N GLN A 189 -13.31 -1.89 4.45
CA GLN A 189 -13.75 -0.87 5.40
C GLN A 189 -13.54 -1.32 6.85
N VAL A 190 -13.93 -2.56 7.20
CA VAL A 190 -13.73 -3.15 8.54
C VAL A 190 -12.24 -3.28 8.86
N LEU A 191 -11.43 -3.74 7.91
CA LEU A 191 -9.98 -3.88 8.08
C LEU A 191 -9.33 -2.53 8.44
N ILE A 192 -9.65 -1.47 7.69
CA ILE A 192 -9.10 -0.14 7.96
C ILE A 192 -9.61 0.41 9.30
N GLN A 193 -10.90 0.26 9.59
CA GLN A 193 -11.49 0.79 10.81
C GLN A 193 -10.92 0.14 12.07
N SER A 194 -10.77 -1.19 12.07
CA SER A 194 -10.26 -1.98 13.20
C SER A 194 -8.74 -1.83 13.40
N SER A 195 -7.99 -1.66 12.31
CA SER A 195 -6.52 -1.63 12.35
C SER A 195 -5.94 -0.22 12.54
N CYS A 196 -6.72 0.83 12.31
CA CYS A 196 -6.25 2.20 12.47
C CYS A 196 -5.99 2.55 13.95
N ARG A 197 -4.80 3.07 14.23
CA ARG A 197 -4.49 3.62 15.56
C ARG A 197 -5.38 4.82 15.89
N SER A 198 -5.81 4.90 17.14
CA SER A 198 -6.51 6.09 17.68
C SER A 198 -5.57 7.30 17.81
N LYS A 199 -4.30 7.05 18.17
CA LYS A 199 -3.23 8.05 18.21
C LYS A 199 -2.25 7.79 17.06
N PRO A 200 -2.24 8.61 16.01
CA PRO A 200 -1.31 8.46 14.90
C PRO A 200 0.14 8.57 15.38
N TRP A 201 1.04 7.87 14.70
CA TRP A 201 2.46 8.00 14.95
C TRP A 201 2.99 9.24 14.25
N LYS A 202 3.33 10.26 15.05
CA LYS A 202 3.95 11.50 14.56
C LYS A 202 5.44 11.30 14.30
N LEU A 203 5.89 11.84 13.19
CA LEU A 203 7.27 11.81 12.73
C LEU A 203 8.01 13.01 13.35
N SER A 204 8.66 12.79 14.48
CA SER A 204 8.95 13.90 15.42
C SER A 204 10.30 14.60 15.26
N SER A 205 11.04 14.48 14.14
CA SER A 205 12.30 15.26 14.00
C SER A 205 12.77 15.44 12.55
N LYS A 206 13.41 16.59 12.26
CA LYS A 206 14.15 16.86 11.01
C LYS A 206 15.12 15.71 10.66
N ASN A 207 15.70 15.08 11.67
CA ASN A 207 16.64 13.97 11.54
C ASN A 207 16.00 12.68 10.97
N TRP A 208 14.68 12.49 11.12
CA TRP A 208 14.02 11.28 10.59
C TRP A 208 13.98 11.26 9.07
N ILE A 209 13.73 12.40 8.41
CA ILE A 209 13.71 12.45 6.94
C ILE A 209 15.09 12.07 6.41
N GLU A 210 16.15 12.65 6.97
CA GLU A 210 17.53 12.35 6.58
C GLU A 210 17.91 10.90 6.85
N ALA A 211 17.59 10.37 8.03
CA ALA A 211 17.81 8.96 8.35
C ALA A 211 17.07 8.02 7.38
N THR A 212 15.83 8.34 7.04
CA THR A 212 15.01 7.55 6.10
C THR A 212 15.59 7.61 4.70
N LEU A 213 16.02 8.78 4.22
CA LEU A 213 16.71 8.90 2.94
C LEU A 213 18.03 8.11 2.93
N GLY A 214 18.76 8.09 4.04
CA GLY A 214 19.97 7.27 4.23
C GLY A 214 19.69 5.78 4.10
N ASP A 215 18.68 5.27 4.80
CA ASP A 215 18.26 3.86 4.73
C ASP A 215 17.85 3.48 3.30
N VAL A 216 17.06 4.32 2.63
CA VAL A 216 16.61 4.04 1.25
C VAL A 216 17.79 4.02 0.28
N ARG A 217 18.74 4.95 0.42
CA ARG A 217 19.99 4.92 -0.38
C ARG A 217 20.77 3.62 -0.16
N SER A 218 20.92 3.19 1.09
CA SER A 218 21.57 1.92 1.41
C SER A 218 20.85 0.71 0.78
N MET A 219 19.51 0.69 0.83
CA MET A 219 18.70 -0.36 0.21
C MET A 219 18.83 -0.38 -1.32
N ILE A 220 18.94 0.78 -1.96
CA ILE A 220 19.18 0.89 -3.42
C ILE A 220 20.58 0.38 -3.76
N LEU A 221 21.62 0.85 -3.05
CA LEU A 221 23.01 0.44 -3.28
C LEU A 221 23.22 -1.06 -3.07
N SER A 222 22.56 -1.65 -2.06
CA SER A 222 22.62 -3.09 -1.79
C SER A 222 22.02 -3.94 -2.93
N ASN A 223 21.06 -3.40 -3.68
CA ASN A 223 20.49 -4.08 -4.84
C ASN A 223 21.40 -4.00 -6.07
N VAL A 224 22.22 -2.96 -6.21
CA VAL A 224 23.21 -2.83 -7.30
C VAL A 224 24.31 -3.87 -7.10
N ILE A 225 24.88 -3.94 -5.90
CA ILE A 225 25.95 -4.89 -5.56
C ILE A 225 25.48 -6.36 -5.71
N ALA A 226 24.20 -6.64 -5.39
CA ALA A 226 23.65 -7.99 -5.56
C ALA A 226 23.45 -8.41 -7.02
N CYS A 227 23.25 -7.47 -7.95
CA CYS A 227 23.19 -7.77 -9.40
C CYS A 227 24.59 -8.06 -9.96
N ASP A 228 25.62 -7.35 -9.49
CA ASP A 228 27.01 -7.50 -9.95
C ASP A 228 27.63 -8.85 -9.55
N ILE A 229 27.13 -9.51 -8.50
CA ILE A 229 27.63 -10.81 -8.01
C ILE A 229 26.94 -12.01 -8.73
N THR A 230 25.94 -11.76 -9.58
CA THR A 230 25.23 -12.83 -10.33
C THR A 230 25.70 -13.01 -11.77
N HIS A 231 26.78 -12.34 -12.16
CA HIS A 231 27.45 -12.52 -13.45
C HIS A 231 28.95 -12.76 -13.22
N ASP A 232 29.27 -13.91 -12.63
CA ASP A 232 30.57 -14.59 -12.77
C ASP A 232 30.37 -16.09 -12.57
#